data_AF-K1WA63-F1
#
_entry.id   AF-K1WA63-F1
#
_cell.length_a   1.000
_cell.length_b   1.000
_cell.length_c   1.000
_cell.angle_alpha   90.00
_cell.angle_beta   90.00
_cell.angle_gamma   90.00
#
_symmetry.space_group_name_H-M   'P 1'
#
loop_
_entity.id
_entity.type
_entity.pdbx_description
1 polymer ?
#
loop_
_entity_poly.entity_id
_entity_poly.type
_entity_poly.pdbx_seq_one_letter_code
_entity_poly.pdbx_strand_id
1 'polypeptide(L)'
;MFREEPSDESMLQDRVDTGWLVWGKEMEVARFAKWDEQIFELEEGCKSAMQLLFDACASDEWWQKLSGHFSQEESRNYPSASHIDLILALCQIIGVPILDKIKPVVQKLMADIEEKGVYDRHQTRALMEFIAGLLRGHVEWPGKDRQAFWDWFTPLLPDIFRNIRQDALRCWEITMDYVLHQQDPRRHKPLVDFMLTTALNTDWEGGSAYDLTRRVQLSRILVRCLKWRFTDWAPEFEKLYFSVFNCTYADVRTHLGSIMNGLDQLHWNASYPNVPALIEAVRNDPKCETDIMGILPPRQLQAQVDETMAKIEKFRADRPSGPKAAMSDHDTTATTLIHWLATELVDVHAVGTMPYIVPILPKIFEFREMNDNTSMQQNAGRLLAMITSITPAFQLVEPLMEQLISILHNSECLDVISACLKDENQEVREMASVTLSGFLRCSQRSMVLVLKDRFVRDMQRIKLPRRTLSPGVINPKYQSTLVELHAAVLGAVAIEPMPISASIRSCIASFKRTHEKYQERMTEDQIASMNYAQAGNSYSTHFITTS
;
A
#
# COMPACT_ATOMS: atom_id res chain seq x y z
N MET A 1 22.15 10.54 -8.78
CA MET A 1 22.48 11.99 -8.71
C MET A 1 22.31 12.52 -7.29
N PHE A 2 21.21 12.18 -6.60
CA PHE A 2 20.91 12.72 -5.26
C PHE A 2 21.67 12.01 -4.13
N ARG A 3 22.31 10.87 -4.41
CA ARG A 3 23.19 10.15 -3.48
C ARG A 3 24.55 10.82 -3.27
N GLU A 4 25.02 11.59 -4.25
CA GLU A 4 26.35 12.17 -4.24
C GLU A 4 26.48 13.27 -3.19
N GLU A 5 27.69 13.43 -2.65
CA GLU A 5 27.99 14.57 -1.79
C GLU A 5 27.87 15.87 -2.59
N PRO A 6 27.13 16.87 -2.09
CA PRO A 6 27.05 18.14 -2.78
C PRO A 6 28.40 18.87 -2.75
N SER A 7 28.69 19.50 -3.87
CA SER A 7 29.77 20.48 -4.04
C SER A 7 29.22 21.90 -4.15
N ASP A 8 30.09 22.90 -4.08
CA ASP A 8 29.72 24.32 -4.28
C ASP A 8 29.09 24.60 -5.66
N GLU A 9 29.36 23.74 -6.65
CA GLU A 9 28.80 23.83 -8.02
C GLU A 9 27.50 23.03 -8.19
N SER A 10 27.00 22.42 -7.11
CA SER A 10 25.78 21.60 -7.17
C SER A 10 24.55 22.47 -7.35
N MET A 11 23.85 22.25 -8.47
CA MET A 11 22.52 22.82 -8.72
C MET A 11 21.48 22.03 -7.93
N LEU A 12 20.75 22.70 -7.06
CA LEU A 12 19.75 22.15 -6.15
C LEU A 12 18.34 22.48 -6.66
N GLN A 13 17.50 21.45 -6.76
CA GLN A 13 16.11 21.64 -7.15
C GLN A 13 15.22 21.49 -5.92
N ASP A 14 14.86 22.61 -5.29
CA ASP A 14 14.02 22.61 -4.09
C ASP A 14 12.55 22.36 -4.40
N ARG A 15 12.00 23.13 -5.33
CA ARG A 15 10.62 23.01 -5.79
C ARG A 15 10.57 22.11 -7.02
N VAL A 16 9.79 21.05 -6.91
CA VAL A 16 9.49 20.16 -8.03
C VAL A 16 8.23 20.68 -8.72
N ASP A 17 8.41 21.66 -9.61
CA ASP A 17 7.35 22.32 -10.38
C ASP A 17 7.40 21.99 -11.89
N THR A 18 8.47 21.35 -12.35
CA THR A 18 8.68 20.96 -13.75
C THR A 18 9.18 19.52 -13.88
N GLY A 19 9.08 18.96 -15.10
CA GLY A 19 9.67 17.67 -15.45
C GLY A 19 8.82 16.42 -15.19
N TRP A 20 7.72 16.52 -14.46
CA TRP A 20 6.82 15.36 -14.25
C TRP A 20 6.12 14.91 -15.54
N LEU A 21 5.52 15.85 -16.28
CA LEU A 21 4.92 15.56 -17.58
C LEU A 21 5.89 15.89 -18.72
N VAL A 22 6.43 17.12 -18.70
CA VAL A 22 7.29 17.63 -19.76
C VAL A 22 8.30 18.61 -19.17
N TRP A 23 9.51 18.63 -19.72
CA TRP A 23 10.55 19.59 -19.36
C TRP A 23 10.40 20.90 -20.14
N GLY A 24 10.61 22.01 -19.42
CA GLY A 24 10.74 23.34 -20.00
C GLY A 24 12.10 23.54 -20.67
N LYS A 25 12.29 24.71 -21.30
CA LYS A 25 13.61 25.09 -21.85
C LYS A 25 14.62 25.44 -20.75
N GLU A 26 14.12 25.99 -19.65
CA GLU A 26 14.89 26.46 -18.51
C GLU A 26 14.19 25.98 -17.23
N MET A 27 14.97 25.82 -16.16
CA MET A 27 14.48 25.43 -14.84
C MET A 27 15.18 26.30 -13.80
N GLU A 28 14.41 26.83 -12.86
CA GLU A 28 14.96 27.53 -11.71
C GLU A 28 15.60 26.52 -10.76
N VAL A 29 16.86 26.76 -10.42
CA VAL A 29 17.62 25.96 -9.45
C VAL A 29 18.28 26.90 -8.47
N ALA A 30 18.45 26.40 -7.25
CA ALA A 30 19.26 27.06 -6.26
C ALA A 30 20.69 26.51 -6.28
N ARG A 31 21.59 27.22 -5.62
CA ARG A 31 22.93 26.72 -5.28
C ARG A 31 23.14 26.87 -3.79
N PHE A 32 24.13 26.16 -3.27
CA PHE A 32 24.65 26.46 -1.96
C PHE A 32 25.39 27.81 -1.95
N ALA A 33 25.31 28.52 -0.82
CA ALA A 33 26.29 29.55 -0.49
C ALA A 33 27.70 28.92 -0.45
N LYS A 34 28.71 29.63 -0.97
CA LYS A 34 30.11 29.18 -0.99
C LYS A 34 30.68 29.12 0.42
N TRP A 35 31.89 28.56 0.55
CA TRP A 35 32.57 28.34 1.83
C TRP A 35 32.59 29.55 2.77
N ASP A 36 32.97 30.72 2.25
CA ASP A 36 33.12 31.99 2.98
C ASP A 36 32.25 33.12 2.39
N GLU A 37 31.14 32.78 1.75
CA GLU A 37 30.28 33.78 1.09
C GLU A 37 29.56 34.66 2.12
N GLN A 38 29.59 35.97 1.93
CA GLN A 38 28.69 36.86 2.65
C GLN A 38 27.29 36.76 2.03
N ILE A 39 26.32 36.24 2.78
CA ILE A 39 24.97 35.92 2.29
C ILE A 39 24.23 37.19 1.83
N PHE A 40 24.25 38.24 2.66
CA PHE A 40 23.63 39.52 2.34
C PHE A 40 24.35 40.67 3.06
N GLU A 41 24.21 41.88 2.52
CA GLU A 41 24.62 43.11 3.17
C GLU A 41 23.42 43.75 3.87
N LEU A 42 23.59 44.12 5.12
CA LEU A 42 22.53 44.78 5.88
C LEU A 42 22.41 46.24 5.46
N GLU A 43 21.21 46.64 5.03
CA GLU A 43 20.91 48.04 4.68
C GLU A 43 21.16 48.99 5.86
N GLU A 44 21.68 50.18 5.59
CA GLU A 44 22.07 51.15 6.62
C GLU A 44 20.93 51.50 7.59
N GLY A 45 19.71 51.67 7.07
CA GLY A 45 18.52 51.98 7.86
C GLY A 45 18.10 50.88 8.84
N CYS A 46 18.52 49.63 8.60
CA CYS A 46 18.17 48.48 9.43
C CYS A 46 19.17 48.25 10.58
N LYS A 47 20.38 48.82 10.52
CA LYS A 47 21.46 48.55 11.49
C LYS A 47 21.07 48.81 12.95
N SER A 48 20.35 49.89 13.23
CA SER A 48 19.93 50.22 14.59
C SER A 48 18.91 49.22 15.15
N ALA A 49 17.92 48.82 14.35
CA ALA A 49 16.94 47.79 14.73
C ALA A 49 17.60 46.41 14.88
N MET A 50 18.52 46.08 13.98
CA MET A 50 19.29 44.85 14.06
C MET A 50 20.15 44.78 15.30
N GLN A 51 20.83 45.87 15.68
CA GLN A 51 21.61 45.91 16.91
C GLN A 51 20.76 45.61 18.15
N LEU A 52 19.54 46.17 18.23
CA LEU A 52 18.61 45.87 19.32
C LEU A 52 18.21 44.38 19.35
N LEU A 53 18.02 43.76 18.19
CA LEU A 53 17.74 42.32 18.09
C LEU A 53 18.94 41.48 18.52
N PHE A 54 20.15 41.83 18.08
CA PHE A 54 21.39 41.17 18.51
C PHE A 54 21.56 41.26 20.03
N ASP A 55 21.38 42.44 20.62
CA ASP A 55 21.53 42.67 22.05
C ASP A 55 20.49 41.86 22.85
N ALA A 56 19.24 41.79 22.37
CA ALA A 56 18.20 40.97 22.99
C ALA A 56 18.52 39.46 22.92
N CYS A 57 18.97 38.98 21.76
CA CYS A 57 19.31 37.58 21.54
C CYS A 57 20.63 37.16 22.20
N ALA A 58 21.48 38.12 22.60
CA ALA A 58 22.73 37.82 23.31
C ALA A 58 22.50 37.34 24.75
N SER A 59 21.34 37.61 25.34
CA SER A 59 21.03 37.24 26.73
C SER A 59 20.71 35.75 26.89
N ASP A 60 21.53 35.03 27.66
CA ASP A 60 21.28 33.62 27.97
C ASP A 60 19.99 33.44 28.80
N GLU A 61 19.66 34.41 29.66
CA GLU A 61 18.44 34.39 30.45
C GLU A 61 17.19 34.45 29.56
N TRP A 62 17.25 35.18 28.44
CA TRP A 62 16.16 35.26 27.49
C TRP A 62 15.88 33.90 26.85
N TRP A 63 16.92 33.19 26.39
CA TRP A 63 16.79 31.85 25.82
C TRP A 63 16.28 30.83 26.82
N GLN A 64 16.72 30.90 28.08
CA GLN A 64 16.21 30.03 29.15
C GLN A 64 14.73 30.27 29.43
N LYS A 65 14.28 31.54 29.44
CA LYS A 65 12.86 31.88 29.58
C LYS A 65 12.06 31.42 28.37
N LEU A 66 12.57 31.66 27.16
CA LEU A 66 11.93 31.24 25.91
C LEU A 66 11.75 29.72 25.86
N SER A 67 12.80 28.95 26.16
CA SER A 67 12.72 27.49 26.21
C SER A 67 11.76 27.00 27.28
N GLY A 68 11.73 27.68 28.43
CA GLY A 68 10.77 27.43 29.51
C GLY A 68 9.33 27.62 29.03
N HIS A 69 9.03 28.73 28.33
CA HIS A 69 7.72 29.00 27.76
C HIS A 69 7.33 28.00 26.67
N PHE A 70 8.25 27.67 25.75
CA PHE A 70 7.97 26.71 24.68
C PHE A 70 7.66 25.32 25.24
N SER A 71 8.27 24.95 26.37
CA SER A 71 8.10 23.66 27.02
C SER A 71 6.86 23.55 27.91
N GLN A 72 6.08 24.62 28.08
CA GLN A 72 4.88 24.57 28.90
C GLN A 72 3.82 23.62 28.31
N GLU A 73 3.01 23.07 29.21
CA GLU A 73 1.87 22.26 28.82
C GLU A 73 0.92 23.07 27.95
N GLU A 74 0.54 22.47 26.83
CA GLU A 74 -0.40 23.07 25.91
C GLU A 74 -1.32 21.99 25.34
N SER A 75 -2.51 22.39 24.94
CA SER A 75 -3.50 21.47 24.35
C SER A 75 -3.02 20.86 23.02
N ARG A 76 -2.10 21.52 22.31
CA ARG A 76 -1.52 21.01 21.06
C ARG A 76 -0.50 19.91 21.30
N ASN A 77 -0.55 18.90 20.44
CA ASN A 77 0.37 17.77 20.40
C ASN A 77 1.22 17.75 19.11
N TYR A 78 1.47 18.93 18.53
CA TYR A 78 2.28 19.13 17.33
C TYR A 78 3.09 20.43 17.43
N PRO A 79 4.18 20.57 16.65
CA PRO A 79 5.04 21.75 16.70
C PRO A 79 4.32 23.04 16.28
N SER A 80 4.59 24.12 17.00
CA SER A 80 4.10 25.46 16.71
C SER A 80 4.81 26.08 15.52
N ALA A 81 4.07 26.41 14.45
CA ALA A 81 4.63 27.14 13.31
C ALA A 81 5.27 28.46 13.73
N SER A 82 4.59 29.25 14.58
CA SER A 82 5.11 30.56 15.03
C SER A 82 6.39 30.45 15.85
N HIS A 83 6.57 29.36 16.62
CA HIS A 83 7.81 29.13 17.35
C HIS A 83 8.96 28.78 16.40
N ILE A 84 8.69 27.89 15.44
CA ILE A 84 9.63 27.49 14.40
C ILE A 84 10.05 28.71 13.57
N ASP A 85 9.08 29.52 13.12
CA ASP A 85 9.30 30.70 12.29
C ASP A 85 10.14 31.76 13.03
N LEU A 86 9.95 31.93 14.35
CA LEU A 86 10.79 32.80 15.16
C LEU A 86 12.25 32.33 15.13
N ILE A 87 12.50 31.05 15.41
CA ILE A 87 13.86 30.49 15.44
C ILE A 87 14.51 30.55 14.04
N LEU A 88 13.76 30.18 13.00
CA LEU A 88 14.18 30.27 11.61
C LEU A 88 14.58 31.70 11.24
N ALA A 89 13.73 32.68 11.54
CA ALA A 89 14.00 34.08 11.21
C ALA A 89 15.25 34.60 11.93
N LEU A 90 15.41 34.29 13.21
CA LEU A 90 16.62 34.65 13.96
C LEU A 90 17.87 34.03 13.33
N CYS A 91 17.83 32.75 12.94
CA CYS A 91 18.95 32.09 12.28
C CYS A 91 19.30 32.70 10.92
N GLN A 92 18.30 33.12 10.13
CA GLN A 92 18.53 33.73 8.81
C GLN A 92 19.05 35.17 8.91
N ILE A 93 18.59 35.94 9.89
CA ILE A 93 18.90 37.37 10.00
C ILE A 93 20.18 37.61 10.83
N ILE A 94 20.36 36.91 11.96
CA ILE A 94 21.53 37.07 12.86
C ILE A 94 22.65 36.08 12.52
N GLY A 95 22.31 34.87 12.08
CA GLY A 95 23.29 33.86 11.70
C GLY A 95 23.85 33.04 12.87
N VAL A 96 25.12 32.64 12.73
CA VAL A 96 25.83 31.72 13.63
C VAL A 96 25.77 32.06 15.12
N PRO A 97 25.78 33.33 15.58
CA PRO A 97 25.65 33.63 17.01
C PRO A 97 24.39 33.06 17.68
N ILE A 98 23.30 32.85 16.91
CA ILE A 98 22.10 32.18 17.42
C ILE A 98 22.37 30.71 17.74
N LEU A 99 23.19 30.02 16.95
CA LEU A 99 23.53 28.62 17.18
C LEU A 99 24.20 28.45 18.55
N ASP A 100 25.14 29.32 18.90
CA ASP A 100 25.87 29.26 20.17
C ASP A 100 24.95 29.41 21.39
N LYS A 101 23.82 30.12 21.20
CA LYS A 101 22.79 30.29 22.24
C LYS A 101 21.80 29.14 22.30
N ILE A 102 21.44 28.54 21.17
CA ILE A 102 20.48 27.41 21.12
C ILE A 102 21.15 26.08 21.48
N LYS A 103 22.45 25.89 21.21
CA LYS A 103 23.19 24.65 21.54
C LYS A 103 22.97 24.21 23.01
N PRO A 104 23.22 25.06 24.03
CA PRO A 104 22.98 24.71 25.43
C PRO A 104 21.50 24.44 25.74
N VAL A 105 20.58 25.14 25.07
CA VAL A 105 19.13 24.95 25.25
C VAL A 105 18.71 23.55 24.78
N VAL A 106 19.13 23.16 23.56
CA VAL A 106 18.86 21.84 22.99
C VAL A 106 19.47 20.74 23.87
N GLN A 107 20.73 20.89 24.27
CA GLN A 107 21.40 19.93 25.13
C GLN A 107 20.73 19.79 26.50
N LYS A 108 20.28 20.90 27.09
CA LYS A 108 19.54 20.89 28.35
C LYS A 108 18.18 20.19 28.20
N LEU A 109 17.43 20.48 27.14
CA LEU A 109 16.13 19.83 26.87
C LEU A 109 16.32 18.32 26.68
N MET A 110 17.37 17.89 25.98
CA MET A 110 17.71 16.47 25.84
C MET A 110 18.09 15.83 27.18
N ALA A 111 18.95 16.47 27.97
CA ALA A 111 19.36 15.97 29.29
C ALA A 111 18.18 15.89 30.26
N ASP A 112 17.29 16.89 30.26
CA ASP A 112 16.09 16.92 31.11
C ASP A 112 15.14 15.75 30.82
N ILE A 113 15.05 15.31 29.55
CA ILE A 113 14.25 14.14 29.15
C ILE A 113 14.86 12.83 29.71
N GLU A 114 16.18 12.75 29.82
CA GLU A 114 16.88 11.55 30.31
C GLU A 114 16.99 11.51 31.84
N GLU A 115 17.37 12.61 32.48
CA GLU A 115 17.71 12.69 33.91
C GLU A 115 16.49 12.63 34.82
N LYS A 116 15.38 13.29 34.45
CA LYS A 116 14.21 13.41 35.33
C LYS A 116 13.46 12.10 35.52
N GLY A 117 13.74 11.07 34.72
CA GLY A 117 13.03 9.78 34.74
C GLY A 117 11.54 9.87 34.36
N VAL A 118 11.02 11.08 34.15
CA VAL A 118 9.64 11.38 33.78
C VAL A 118 9.68 11.99 32.39
N TYR A 119 9.20 11.22 31.42
CA TYR A 119 9.06 11.68 30.05
C TYR A 119 8.03 12.81 29.96
N ASP A 120 8.44 13.93 29.35
CA ASP A 120 7.59 15.09 29.10
C ASP A 120 7.48 15.34 27.58
N ARG A 121 6.29 15.08 27.04
CA ARG A 121 5.98 15.31 25.62
C ARG A 121 6.08 16.78 25.23
N HIS A 122 5.86 17.72 26.15
CA HIS A 122 5.86 19.15 25.87
C HIS A 122 7.30 19.68 25.72
N GLN A 123 8.23 19.16 26.51
CA GLN A 123 9.68 19.38 26.30
C GLN A 123 10.14 18.78 24.97
N THR A 124 9.66 17.58 24.62
CA THR A 124 9.96 16.97 23.31
C THR A 124 9.42 17.82 22.16
N ARG A 125 8.20 18.37 22.28
CA ARG A 125 7.64 19.31 21.30
C ARG A 125 8.51 20.57 21.18
N ALA A 126 8.88 21.20 22.30
CA ALA A 126 9.73 22.38 22.30
C ALA A 126 11.10 22.11 21.64
N LEU A 127 11.73 20.98 21.99
CA LEU A 127 12.96 20.51 21.35
C LEU A 127 12.80 20.42 19.83
N MET A 128 11.70 19.82 19.35
CA MET A 128 11.40 19.71 17.91
C MET A 128 11.19 21.07 17.24
N GLU A 129 10.61 22.06 17.93
CA GLU A 129 10.41 23.41 17.41
C GLU A 129 11.74 24.16 17.21
N PHE A 130 12.66 24.07 18.19
CA PHE A 130 14.02 24.62 18.04
C PHE A 130 14.79 23.94 16.92
N ILE A 131 14.75 22.61 16.86
CA ILE A 131 15.45 21.83 15.83
C ILE A 131 14.91 22.14 14.43
N ALA A 132 13.58 22.24 14.25
CA ALA A 132 12.97 22.57 12.97
C ALA A 132 13.41 23.96 12.48
N GLY A 133 13.40 24.95 13.36
CA GLY A 133 13.83 26.31 13.04
C GLY A 133 15.31 26.39 12.68
N LEU A 134 16.17 25.70 13.43
CA LEU A 134 17.60 25.58 13.14
C LEU A 134 17.85 24.91 11.78
N LEU A 135 17.25 23.75 11.53
CA LEU A 135 17.43 22.96 10.31
C LEU A 135 16.96 23.70 9.05
N ARG A 136 16.02 24.65 9.16
CA ARG A 136 15.60 25.48 8.02
C ARG A 136 16.34 26.81 7.95
N GLY A 137 16.74 27.35 9.10
CA GLY A 137 17.43 28.61 9.20
C GLY A 137 18.90 28.57 8.75
N HIS A 138 19.58 27.43 8.90
CA HIS A 138 21.00 27.30 8.56
C HIS A 138 21.28 27.07 7.07
N VAL A 139 20.25 26.77 6.27
CA VAL A 139 20.40 26.32 4.87
C VAL A 139 21.16 27.32 4.00
N GLU A 140 20.95 28.62 4.24
CA GLU A 140 21.58 29.70 3.50
C GLU A 140 22.95 30.13 4.07
N TRP A 141 23.39 29.53 5.18
CA TRP A 141 24.68 29.86 5.79
C TRP A 141 25.86 29.49 4.88
N PRO A 142 27.02 30.16 5.06
CA PRO A 142 28.24 29.82 4.34
C PRO A 142 28.65 28.37 4.62
N GLY A 143 29.39 27.77 3.68
CA GLY A 143 29.77 26.36 3.76
C GLY A 143 30.43 25.96 5.09
N LYS A 144 31.34 26.80 5.62
CA LYS A 144 32.01 26.56 6.91
C LYS A 144 31.04 26.47 8.09
N ASP A 145 30.01 27.30 8.09
CA ASP A 145 29.08 27.45 9.20
C ASP A 145 28.02 26.33 9.14
N ARG A 146 27.63 25.93 7.93
CA ARG A 146 26.83 24.71 7.73
C ARG A 146 27.59 23.46 8.18
N GLN A 147 28.88 23.35 7.87
CA GLN A 147 29.69 22.23 8.36
C GLN A 147 29.71 22.23 9.89
N ALA A 148 30.02 23.36 10.52
CA ALA A 148 30.04 23.48 11.98
C ALA A 148 28.67 23.15 12.63
N PHE A 149 27.56 23.48 11.98
CA PHE A 149 26.23 23.06 12.40
C PHE A 149 26.07 21.54 12.34
N TRP A 150 26.39 20.91 11.20
CA TRP A 150 26.22 19.48 11.02
C TRP A 150 27.19 18.65 11.87
N ASP A 151 28.42 19.12 12.10
CA ASP A 151 29.39 18.49 13.01
C ASP A 151 28.86 18.42 14.44
N TRP A 152 28.08 19.42 14.85
CA TRP A 152 27.40 19.43 16.15
C TRP A 152 26.10 18.62 16.15
N PHE A 153 25.25 18.78 15.13
CA PHE A 153 23.90 18.24 15.14
C PHE A 153 23.82 16.75 14.75
N THR A 154 24.64 16.30 13.79
CA THR A 154 24.61 14.92 13.29
C THR A 154 24.81 13.88 14.41
N PRO A 155 25.77 14.06 15.34
CA PRO A 155 25.94 13.13 16.47
C PRO A 155 24.73 13.05 17.42
N LEU A 156 23.84 14.05 17.44
CA LEU A 156 22.67 14.09 18.31
C LEU A 156 21.47 13.31 17.73
N LEU A 157 21.43 13.10 16.41
CA LEU A 157 20.30 12.46 15.72
C LEU A 157 19.92 11.08 16.29
N PRO A 158 20.85 10.16 16.56
CA PRO A 158 20.50 8.85 17.10
C PRO A 158 19.83 8.94 18.47
N ASP A 159 20.29 9.83 19.34
CA ASP A 159 19.78 9.98 20.71
C ASP A 159 18.42 10.69 20.69
N ILE A 160 18.27 11.74 19.87
CA ILE A 160 16.97 12.39 19.63
C ILE A 160 15.97 11.36 19.15
N PHE A 161 16.30 10.57 18.12
CA PHE A 161 15.37 9.59 17.55
C PHE A 161 15.02 8.47 18.55
N ARG A 162 16.01 8.00 19.32
CA ARG A 162 15.80 6.95 20.33
C ARG A 162 14.80 7.37 21.40
N ASN A 163 14.88 8.62 21.84
CA ASN A 163 14.11 9.16 22.96
C ASN A 163 12.67 9.62 22.59
N ILE A 164 12.31 9.64 21.30
CA ILE A 164 10.94 9.89 20.88
C ILE A 164 10.03 8.74 21.36
N ARG A 165 8.97 9.08 22.09
CA ARG A 165 7.90 8.15 22.48
C ARG A 165 6.66 8.30 21.61
N GLN A 166 5.74 7.35 21.75
CA GLN A 166 4.58 7.20 20.88
C GLN A 166 3.70 8.46 20.78
N ASP A 167 3.53 9.18 21.87
CA ASP A 167 2.70 10.40 21.94
C ASP A 167 3.38 11.66 21.39
N ALA A 168 4.70 11.65 21.17
CA ALA A 168 5.45 12.72 20.49
C ALA A 168 5.95 12.34 19.10
N LEU A 169 5.69 11.10 18.64
CA LEU A 169 6.09 10.66 17.29
C LEU A 169 5.55 11.58 16.20
N ARG A 170 4.31 12.06 16.36
CA ARG A 170 3.69 13.02 15.45
C ARG A 170 4.47 14.35 15.36
N CYS A 171 5.10 14.79 16.46
CA CYS A 171 5.93 16.00 16.43
C CYS A 171 7.16 15.80 15.54
N TRP A 172 7.81 14.65 15.64
CA TRP A 172 8.92 14.29 14.77
C TRP A 172 8.49 14.23 13.30
N GLU A 173 7.39 13.54 13.00
CA GLU A 173 6.87 13.43 11.62
C GLU A 173 6.64 14.80 10.99
N ILE A 174 5.93 15.69 11.69
CA ILE A 174 5.63 17.06 11.21
C ILE A 174 6.91 17.88 11.05
N THR A 175 7.87 17.75 11.98
CA THR A 175 9.15 18.47 11.89
C THR A 175 9.98 18.00 10.70
N MET A 176 10.15 16.68 10.52
CA MET A 176 10.90 16.14 9.38
C MET A 176 10.24 16.50 8.05
N ASP A 177 8.90 16.44 7.99
CA ASP A 177 8.14 16.91 6.85
C ASP A 177 8.42 18.36 6.52
N TYR A 178 8.27 19.25 7.50
CA TYR A 178 8.51 20.67 7.32
C TYR A 178 9.95 20.95 6.85
N VAL A 179 10.93 20.26 7.44
CA VAL A 179 12.34 20.44 7.08
C VAL A 179 12.59 20.04 5.63
N LEU A 180 12.11 18.86 5.22
CA LEU A 180 12.38 18.29 3.88
C LEU A 180 11.40 18.74 2.78
N HIS A 181 10.27 19.37 3.14
CA HIS A 181 9.26 19.78 2.18
C HIS A 181 9.78 20.84 1.21
N GLN A 182 9.64 20.57 -0.09
CA GLN A 182 10.13 21.43 -1.18
C GLN A 182 11.60 21.81 -0.98
N GLN A 183 12.43 20.85 -0.59
CA GLN A 183 13.88 21.02 -0.51
C GLN A 183 14.56 19.89 -1.27
N ASP A 184 15.69 20.19 -1.91
CA ASP A 184 16.60 19.19 -2.44
C ASP A 184 17.17 18.34 -1.29
N PRO A 185 17.15 16.99 -1.37
CA PRO A 185 17.65 16.13 -0.28
C PRO A 185 19.09 16.45 0.13
N ARG A 186 19.91 16.98 -0.80
CA ARG A 186 21.31 17.32 -0.52
C ARG A 186 21.46 18.48 0.47
N ARG A 187 20.45 19.34 0.65
CA ARG A 187 20.48 20.42 1.66
C ARG A 187 20.53 19.90 3.09
N HIS A 188 19.92 18.75 3.33
CA HIS A 188 19.84 18.10 4.63
C HIS A 188 20.47 16.72 4.60
N LYS A 189 21.53 16.55 3.80
CA LYS A 189 22.12 15.23 3.50
C LYS A 189 22.43 14.39 4.75
N PRO A 190 23.07 14.89 5.82
CA PRO A 190 23.31 14.09 7.02
C PRO A 190 22.02 13.58 7.69
N LEU A 191 20.95 14.39 7.69
CA LEU A 191 19.63 13.99 8.20
C LEU A 191 18.97 12.96 7.28
N VAL A 192 18.99 13.17 5.96
CA VAL A 192 18.43 12.25 4.97
C VAL A 192 19.15 10.90 5.04
N ASP A 193 20.48 10.89 5.09
CA ASP A 193 21.29 9.68 5.18
C ASP A 193 21.04 8.94 6.51
N PHE A 194 20.89 9.66 7.62
CA PHE A 194 20.48 9.08 8.91
C PHE A 194 19.11 8.39 8.80
N MET A 195 18.11 9.06 8.21
CA MET A 195 16.76 8.51 8.07
C MET A 195 16.74 7.28 7.14
N LEU A 196 17.43 7.35 6.00
CA LEU A 196 17.58 6.24 5.06
C LEU A 196 18.22 5.02 5.74
N THR A 197 19.36 5.23 6.40
CA THR A 197 20.12 4.18 7.08
C THR A 197 19.32 3.56 8.23
N THR A 198 18.60 4.39 8.99
CA THR A 198 17.78 3.93 10.13
C THR A 198 16.59 3.09 9.67
N ALA A 199 15.97 3.45 8.55
CA ALA A 199 14.85 2.71 7.97
C ALA A 199 15.30 1.40 7.33
N LEU A 200 16.41 1.39 6.58
CA LEU A 200 16.95 0.19 5.94
C LEU A 200 17.49 -0.84 6.95
N ASN A 201 18.09 -0.38 8.05
CA ASN A 201 18.63 -1.25 9.10
C ASN A 201 17.61 -1.55 10.21
N THR A 202 16.33 -1.65 9.87
CA THR A 202 15.28 -2.03 10.82
C THR A 202 15.45 -3.49 11.23
N ASP A 203 15.42 -3.77 12.55
CA ASP A 203 15.42 -5.13 13.08
C ASP A 203 14.01 -5.73 13.05
N TRP A 204 13.72 -6.48 12.00
CA TRP A 204 12.40 -7.10 11.77
C TRP A 204 12.13 -8.34 12.63
N GLU A 205 13.16 -8.92 13.26
CA GLU A 205 13.03 -10.14 14.06
C GLU A 205 12.89 -9.83 15.56
N GLY A 206 13.67 -8.88 16.07
CA GLY A 206 13.68 -8.49 17.48
C GLY A 206 12.96 -7.18 17.80
N GLY A 207 12.55 -6.41 16.79
CA GLY A 207 11.93 -5.10 16.95
C GLY A 207 10.53 -5.14 17.55
N SER A 208 10.27 -4.30 18.55
CA SER A 208 8.91 -4.08 19.05
C SER A 208 8.02 -3.41 17.98
N ALA A 209 6.70 -3.62 18.05
CA ALA A 209 5.74 -2.98 17.12
C ALA A 209 5.93 -1.46 16.99
N TYR A 210 6.23 -0.79 18.11
CA TYR A 210 6.48 0.65 18.13
C TYR A 210 7.79 1.02 17.45
N ASP A 211 8.88 0.28 17.72
CA ASP A 211 10.18 0.54 17.09
C ASP A 211 10.12 0.34 15.57
N LEU A 212 9.49 -0.73 15.12
CA LEU A 212 9.23 -0.99 13.70
C LEU A 212 8.41 0.15 13.08
N THR A 213 7.32 0.55 13.73
CA THR A 213 6.45 1.64 13.25
C THR A 213 7.22 2.93 13.04
N ARG A 214 7.98 3.40 14.04
CA ARG A 214 8.71 4.68 13.91
C ARG A 214 9.80 4.64 12.83
N ARG A 215 10.46 3.50 12.61
CA ARG A 215 11.49 3.35 11.55
C ARG A 215 10.88 3.29 10.16
N VAL A 216 9.77 2.56 10.02
CA VAL A 216 9.00 2.47 8.78
C VAL A 216 8.40 3.84 8.43
N GLN A 217 7.97 4.65 9.40
CA GLN A 217 7.52 6.03 9.14
C GLN A 217 8.60 6.95 8.55
N LEU A 218 9.89 6.71 8.85
CA LEU A 218 10.97 7.51 8.26
C LEU A 218 10.99 7.39 6.73
N SER A 219 10.84 6.18 6.19
CA SER A 219 10.78 5.99 4.73
C SER A 219 9.54 6.63 4.14
N ARG A 220 8.39 6.57 4.83
CA ARG A 220 7.17 7.26 4.39
C ARG A 220 7.36 8.78 4.27
N ILE A 221 8.04 9.39 5.23
CA ILE A 221 8.40 10.81 5.17
C ILE A 221 9.31 11.09 3.97
N LEU A 222 10.38 10.28 3.81
CA LEU A 222 11.34 10.45 2.72
C LEU A 222 10.70 10.32 1.34
N VAL A 223 9.92 9.26 1.10
CA VAL A 223 9.21 9.03 -0.17
C VAL A 223 8.32 10.22 -0.52
N ARG A 224 7.53 10.71 0.44
CA ARG A 224 6.62 11.84 0.21
C ARG A 224 7.34 13.17 0.00
N CYS A 225 8.37 13.47 0.78
CA CYS A 225 9.08 14.76 0.71
C CYS A 225 10.03 14.83 -0.49
N LEU A 226 10.72 13.73 -0.79
CA LEU A 226 11.69 13.69 -1.88
C LEU A 226 11.01 13.44 -3.24
N LYS A 227 9.80 12.84 -3.26
CA LYS A 227 9.02 12.55 -4.48
C LYS A 227 9.86 11.74 -5.48
N TRP A 228 9.79 12.05 -6.78
CA TRP A 228 10.58 11.37 -7.83
C TRP A 228 12.10 11.34 -7.57
N ARG A 229 12.64 12.26 -6.75
CA ARG A 229 14.06 12.23 -6.36
C ARG A 229 14.39 11.01 -5.50
N PHE A 230 13.39 10.43 -4.82
CA PHE A 230 13.52 9.19 -4.07
C PHE A 230 13.75 7.96 -4.95
N THR A 231 13.48 8.04 -6.26
CA THR A 231 13.72 6.93 -7.20
C THR A 231 15.18 6.44 -7.16
N ASP A 232 16.13 7.30 -6.80
CA ASP A 232 17.53 6.92 -6.57
C ASP A 232 17.68 5.86 -5.47
N TRP A 233 16.77 5.75 -4.49
CA TRP A 233 16.79 4.79 -3.36
C TRP A 233 15.64 3.78 -3.36
N ALA A 234 14.60 3.99 -4.17
CA ALA A 234 13.41 3.14 -4.19
C ALA A 234 13.71 1.62 -4.28
N PRO A 235 14.64 1.14 -5.12
CA PRO A 235 14.88 -0.30 -5.29
C PRO A 235 15.28 -1.03 -4.01
N GLU A 236 16.08 -0.43 -3.12
CA GLU A 236 16.45 -1.06 -1.84
C GLU A 236 15.26 -1.17 -0.90
N PHE A 237 14.40 -0.15 -0.86
CA PHE A 237 13.20 -0.14 -0.03
C PHE A 237 12.13 -1.09 -0.55
N GLU A 238 11.91 -1.14 -1.87
CA GLU A 238 11.02 -2.12 -2.50
C GLU A 238 11.45 -3.54 -2.14
N LYS A 239 12.73 -3.88 -2.37
CA LYS A 239 13.28 -5.20 -2.04
C LYS A 239 13.11 -5.54 -0.55
N LEU A 240 13.45 -4.61 0.35
CA LEU A 240 13.30 -4.80 1.78
C LEU A 240 11.85 -5.03 2.16
N TYR A 241 10.93 -4.16 1.75
CA TYR A 241 9.55 -4.20 2.21
C TYR A 241 8.79 -5.39 1.66
N PHE A 242 8.99 -5.79 0.39
CA PHE A 242 8.42 -7.04 -0.13
C PHE A 242 8.91 -8.27 0.66
N SER A 243 10.12 -8.25 1.21
CA SER A 243 10.66 -9.37 1.99
C SER A 243 10.01 -9.54 3.38
N VAL A 244 9.33 -8.52 3.88
CA VAL A 244 8.75 -8.47 5.25
C VAL A 244 7.22 -8.26 5.24
N PHE A 245 6.55 -8.53 4.12
CA PHE A 245 5.08 -8.48 4.03
C PHE A 245 4.38 -9.39 5.05
N ASN A 246 5.06 -10.43 5.53
CA ASN A 246 4.55 -11.34 6.55
C ASN A 246 4.61 -10.77 7.98
N CYS A 247 5.02 -9.51 8.19
CA CYS A 247 5.09 -8.86 9.50
C CYS A 247 3.82 -9.10 10.33
N THR A 248 3.99 -9.54 11.57
CA THR A 248 2.88 -9.96 12.44
C THR A 248 2.10 -8.79 13.05
N TYR A 249 2.71 -7.60 13.12
CA TYR A 249 2.09 -6.40 13.68
C TYR A 249 1.18 -5.70 12.65
N ALA A 250 -0.12 -5.59 12.97
CA ALA A 250 -1.13 -5.03 12.08
C ALA A 250 -0.87 -3.55 11.71
N ASP A 251 -0.46 -2.73 12.67
CA ASP A 251 -0.17 -1.32 12.45
C ASP A 251 1.01 -1.14 11.49
N VAL A 252 2.06 -1.97 11.65
CA VAL A 252 3.23 -1.97 10.76
C VAL A 252 2.83 -2.37 9.35
N ARG A 253 1.98 -3.40 9.17
CA ARG A 253 1.46 -3.78 7.83
C ARG A 253 0.67 -2.65 7.16
N THR A 254 -0.10 -1.88 7.93
CA THR A 254 -0.83 -0.72 7.40
C THR A 254 0.13 0.36 6.90
N HIS A 255 1.20 0.63 7.64
CA HIS A 255 2.25 1.56 7.21
C HIS A 255 3.03 1.04 6.00
N LEU A 256 3.37 -0.25 5.96
CA LEU A 256 3.97 -0.88 4.79
C LEU A 256 3.09 -0.69 3.55
N GLY A 257 1.78 -0.94 3.65
CA GLY A 257 0.86 -0.71 2.54
C GLY A 257 0.87 0.73 2.02
N SER A 258 0.92 1.72 2.91
CA SER A 258 1.03 3.14 2.54
C SER A 258 2.37 3.49 1.90
N ILE A 259 3.47 2.86 2.33
CA ILE A 259 4.81 3.13 1.78
C ILE A 259 4.98 2.47 0.42
N MET A 260 4.53 1.22 0.29
CA MET A 260 4.48 0.55 -1.01
C MET A 260 3.70 1.37 -2.02
N ASN A 261 2.61 2.03 -1.57
CA ASN A 261 1.89 2.94 -2.42
C ASN A 261 2.69 4.18 -2.83
N GLY A 262 3.39 4.80 -1.88
CA GLY A 262 4.30 5.90 -2.21
C GLY A 262 5.41 5.48 -3.17
N LEU A 263 5.97 4.27 -3.02
CA LEU A 263 7.03 3.73 -3.87
C LEU A 263 6.54 3.43 -5.28
N ASP A 264 5.37 2.79 -5.42
CA ASP A 264 4.78 2.49 -6.73
C ASP A 264 4.48 3.77 -7.52
N GLN A 265 3.96 4.80 -6.84
CA GLN A 265 3.72 6.12 -7.44
C GLN A 265 4.98 6.83 -7.94
N LEU A 266 6.18 6.49 -7.45
CA LEU A 266 7.43 7.07 -7.98
C LEU A 266 7.70 6.65 -9.43
N HIS A 267 7.16 5.51 -9.84
CA HIS A 267 7.27 5.02 -11.22
C HIS A 267 6.33 5.75 -12.17
N TRP A 268 5.33 6.48 -11.65
CA TRP A 268 4.43 7.30 -12.45
C TRP A 268 5.04 8.67 -12.78
N ASN A 269 5.86 8.69 -13.83
CA ASN A 269 6.55 9.89 -14.30
C ASN A 269 6.77 9.85 -15.82
N ALA A 270 5.91 10.52 -16.58
CA ALA A 270 5.96 10.49 -18.05
C ALA A 270 7.18 11.25 -18.62
N SER A 271 7.54 12.38 -18.00
CA SER A 271 8.81 13.11 -18.18
C SER A 271 9.31 13.30 -19.63
N TYR A 272 8.48 13.83 -20.53
CA TYR A 272 8.90 14.13 -21.91
C TYR A 272 9.93 15.26 -21.97
N PRO A 273 10.93 15.17 -22.87
CA PRO A 273 12.02 16.15 -22.92
C PRO A 273 11.60 17.55 -23.34
N ASN A 274 10.49 17.69 -24.07
CA ASN A 274 9.92 18.97 -24.49
C ASN A 274 8.49 18.79 -25.03
N VAL A 275 7.77 19.91 -25.18
CA VAL A 275 6.37 19.93 -25.65
C VAL A 275 6.21 19.29 -27.05
N PRO A 276 7.06 19.56 -28.05
CA PRO A 276 6.98 18.87 -29.34
C PRO A 276 7.02 17.34 -29.24
N ALA A 277 7.92 16.77 -28.41
CA ALA A 277 8.02 15.33 -28.23
C ALA A 277 6.73 14.71 -27.67
N LEU A 278 6.09 15.37 -26.69
CA LEU A 278 4.79 14.94 -26.16
C LEU A 278 3.70 15.02 -27.25
N ILE A 279 3.64 16.13 -28.01
CA ILE A 279 2.65 16.29 -29.08
C ILE A 279 2.84 15.22 -30.16
N GLU A 280 4.09 14.90 -30.51
CA GLU A 280 4.41 13.85 -31.47
C GLU A 280 3.98 12.47 -30.97
N ALA A 281 4.25 12.14 -29.69
CA ALA A 281 3.78 10.90 -29.08
C ALA A 281 2.25 10.77 -29.15
N VAL A 282 1.51 11.83 -28.80
CA VAL A 282 0.04 11.87 -28.90
C VAL A 282 -0.46 11.72 -30.33
N ARG A 283 0.18 12.37 -31.30
CA ARG A 283 -0.22 12.29 -32.71
C ARG A 283 0.04 10.92 -33.33
N ASN A 284 1.10 10.24 -32.87
CA ASN A 284 1.48 8.93 -33.36
C ASN A 284 0.66 7.79 -32.74
N ASP A 285 -0.15 8.07 -31.72
CA ASP A 285 -1.05 7.10 -31.08
C ASP A 285 -2.54 7.53 -31.14
N PRO A 286 -3.15 7.62 -32.33
CA PRO A 286 -4.54 8.07 -32.49
C PRO A 286 -5.57 7.07 -31.93
N LYS A 287 -5.14 5.86 -31.57
CA LYS A 287 -5.98 4.80 -31.01
C LYS A 287 -5.84 4.64 -29.49
N CYS A 288 -4.97 5.43 -28.85
CA CYS A 288 -4.66 5.34 -27.42
C CYS A 288 -4.19 3.94 -27.00
N GLU A 289 -3.33 3.31 -27.81
CA GLU A 289 -2.74 2.00 -27.56
C GLU A 289 -1.47 2.10 -26.68
N THR A 290 -0.88 3.29 -26.58
CA THR A 290 0.32 3.57 -25.77
C THR A 290 -0.05 4.32 -24.51
N ASP A 291 0.62 3.97 -23.41
CA ASP A 291 0.48 4.70 -22.15
C ASP A 291 1.30 6.00 -22.14
N ILE A 292 0.86 6.98 -22.92
CA ILE A 292 1.54 8.27 -23.08
C ILE A 292 1.73 8.98 -21.73
N MET A 293 0.77 8.82 -20.81
CA MET A 293 0.76 9.50 -19.51
C MET A 293 1.49 8.72 -18.40
N GLY A 294 2.04 7.54 -18.72
CA GLY A 294 2.71 6.68 -17.75
C GLY A 294 1.79 6.14 -16.64
N ILE A 295 0.46 6.17 -16.85
CA ILE A 295 -0.54 5.77 -15.83
C ILE A 295 -0.50 4.27 -15.59
N LEU A 296 -0.24 3.47 -16.61
CA LEU A 296 -0.19 2.03 -16.50
C LEU A 296 1.24 1.68 -16.07
N PRO A 297 1.44 1.14 -14.85
CA PRO A 297 2.78 0.89 -14.33
C PRO A 297 3.54 0.05 -15.35
N PRO A 298 4.74 0.50 -15.76
CA PRO A 298 5.61 -0.26 -16.63
C PRO A 298 6.14 -1.54 -15.97
N ARG A 299 5.31 -2.53 -15.65
CA ARG A 299 5.75 -3.87 -15.21
C ARG A 299 6.74 -3.90 -14.02
N GLN A 300 7.04 -2.78 -13.33
CA GLN A 300 8.24 -2.69 -12.48
C GLN A 300 8.09 -3.50 -11.20
N LEU A 301 6.91 -3.46 -10.57
CA LEU A 301 6.61 -4.24 -9.37
C LEU A 301 5.81 -5.51 -9.66
N GLN A 302 5.45 -5.76 -10.92
CA GLN A 302 4.63 -6.93 -11.29
C GLN A 302 5.35 -8.24 -10.92
N ALA A 303 6.65 -8.34 -11.18
CA ALA A 303 7.42 -9.53 -10.83
C ALA A 303 7.42 -9.79 -9.31
N GLN A 304 7.49 -8.74 -8.50
CA GLN A 304 7.46 -8.80 -7.05
C GLN A 304 6.06 -9.18 -6.54
N VAL A 305 5.00 -8.68 -7.19
CA VAL A 305 3.62 -9.13 -6.94
C VAL A 305 3.48 -10.61 -7.26
N ASP A 306 3.95 -11.07 -8.42
CA ASP A 306 3.89 -12.47 -8.83
C ASP A 306 4.67 -13.38 -7.88
N GLU A 307 5.87 -12.96 -7.45
CA GLU A 307 6.67 -13.67 -6.43
C GLU A 307 5.94 -13.72 -5.08
N THR A 308 5.31 -12.61 -4.67
CA THR A 308 4.51 -12.54 -3.44
C THR A 308 3.32 -13.50 -3.51
N MET A 309 2.65 -13.59 -4.65
CA MET A 309 1.56 -14.53 -4.87
C MET A 309 2.04 -15.99 -4.81
N ALA A 310 3.20 -16.29 -5.41
CA ALA A 310 3.81 -17.61 -5.30
C ALA A 310 4.16 -17.97 -3.84
N LYS A 311 4.64 -17.01 -3.04
CA LYS A 311 4.88 -17.19 -1.60
C LYS A 311 3.58 -17.47 -0.84
N ILE A 312 2.52 -16.71 -1.10
CA ILE A 312 1.20 -16.93 -0.50
C ILE A 312 0.72 -18.36 -0.77
N GLU A 313 0.79 -18.83 -2.03
CA GLU A 313 0.38 -20.20 -2.35
C GLU A 313 1.24 -21.26 -1.65
N LYS A 314 2.55 -21.03 -1.53
CA LYS A 314 3.43 -21.92 -0.76
C LYS A 314 3.05 -21.96 0.72
N PHE A 315 2.79 -20.81 1.34
CA PHE A 315 2.43 -20.72 2.76
C PHE A 315 1.06 -21.32 3.07
N ARG A 316 0.20 -21.52 2.06
CA ARG A 316 -1.11 -22.15 2.23
C ARG A 316 -1.00 -23.56 2.82
N ALA A 317 0.04 -24.32 2.44
CA ALA A 317 0.21 -25.70 2.90
C ALA A 317 0.37 -25.80 4.42
N ASP A 318 1.04 -24.82 5.03
CA ASP A 318 1.35 -24.78 6.46
C ASP A 318 0.41 -23.86 7.25
N ARG A 319 -0.67 -23.38 6.63
CA ARG A 319 -1.60 -22.44 7.25
C ARG A 319 -2.39 -23.12 8.38
N PRO A 320 -2.29 -22.67 9.64
CA PRO A 320 -3.04 -23.24 10.75
C PRO A 320 -4.53 -22.88 10.64
N SER A 321 -5.41 -23.75 11.13
CA SER A 321 -6.86 -23.50 11.16
C SER A 321 -7.29 -22.60 12.32
N GLY A 322 -8.39 -21.86 12.13
CA GLY A 322 -9.06 -21.11 13.20
C GLY A 322 -8.34 -19.80 13.59
N PRO A 323 -8.45 -19.32 14.84
CA PRO A 323 -7.99 -17.98 15.22
C PRO A 323 -6.49 -17.71 15.02
N LYS A 324 -5.65 -18.75 15.01
CA LYS A 324 -4.20 -18.64 14.79
C LYS A 324 -3.84 -18.37 13.33
N ALA A 325 -4.77 -18.59 12.40
CA ALA A 325 -4.55 -18.39 10.97
C ALA A 325 -4.20 -16.94 10.65
N ALA A 326 -4.81 -15.98 11.33
CA ALA A 326 -4.60 -14.55 11.11
C ALA A 326 -3.16 -14.06 11.37
N MET A 327 -2.35 -14.84 12.09
CA MET A 327 -0.93 -14.55 12.36
C MET A 327 0.02 -15.40 11.53
N SER A 328 -0.50 -16.26 10.65
CA SER A 328 0.33 -17.08 9.76
C SER A 328 0.96 -16.23 8.66
N ASP A 329 2.11 -16.67 8.15
CA ASP A 329 2.79 -16.02 7.03
C ASP A 329 1.88 -15.88 5.79
N HIS A 330 0.98 -16.84 5.57
CA HIS A 330 -0.04 -16.76 4.53
C HIS A 330 -0.95 -15.54 4.72
N ASP A 331 -1.59 -15.43 5.88
CA ASP A 331 -2.61 -14.38 6.11
C ASP A 331 -1.97 -13.01 6.30
N THR A 332 -0.80 -12.90 6.94
CA THR A 332 -0.11 -11.63 7.13
C THR A 332 0.40 -11.08 5.79
N THR A 333 1.02 -11.92 4.96
CA THR A 333 1.49 -11.53 3.61
C THR A 333 0.33 -11.09 2.72
N ALA A 334 -0.74 -11.90 2.65
CA ALA A 334 -1.93 -11.57 1.88
C ALA A 334 -2.60 -10.28 2.39
N THR A 335 -2.63 -10.09 3.71
CA THR A 335 -3.20 -8.88 4.31
C THR A 335 -2.40 -7.64 3.93
N THR A 336 -1.07 -7.67 3.98
CA THR A 336 -0.22 -6.54 3.59
C THR A 336 -0.43 -6.18 2.11
N LEU A 337 -0.45 -7.19 1.23
CA LEU A 337 -0.71 -6.99 -0.21
C LEU A 337 -2.08 -6.34 -0.44
N ILE A 338 -3.15 -6.83 0.19
CA ILE A 338 -4.49 -6.26 0.07
C ILE A 338 -4.54 -4.81 0.60
N HIS A 339 -3.84 -4.49 1.69
CA HIS A 339 -3.78 -3.14 2.23
C HIS A 339 -3.08 -2.17 1.28
N TRP A 340 -1.97 -2.58 0.67
CA TRP A 340 -1.29 -1.79 -0.35
C TRP A 340 -2.23 -1.52 -1.53
N LEU A 341 -2.80 -2.56 -2.15
CA LEU A 341 -3.71 -2.43 -3.28
C LEU A 341 -4.96 -1.61 -2.94
N ALA A 342 -5.49 -1.73 -1.72
CA ALA A 342 -6.63 -0.93 -1.29
C ALA A 342 -6.26 0.55 -1.10
N THR A 343 -5.03 0.86 -0.69
CA THR A 343 -4.54 2.23 -0.53
C THR A 343 -4.33 2.87 -1.90
N GLU A 344 -3.75 2.12 -2.85
CA GLU A 344 -3.63 2.51 -4.25
C GLU A 344 -4.97 2.94 -4.88
N LEU A 345 -6.03 2.15 -4.69
CA LEU A 345 -7.33 2.46 -5.29
C LEU A 345 -8.04 3.70 -4.70
N VAL A 346 -7.54 4.28 -3.60
CA VAL A 346 -8.03 5.58 -3.09
C VAL A 346 -7.29 6.75 -3.74
N ASP A 347 -6.11 6.52 -4.31
CA ASP A 347 -5.23 7.57 -4.78
C ASP A 347 -5.50 7.98 -6.24
N VAL A 348 -4.86 9.06 -6.68
CA VAL A 348 -4.99 9.62 -8.03
C VAL A 348 -4.53 8.66 -9.15
N HIS A 349 -3.74 7.66 -8.79
CA HIS A 349 -3.16 6.66 -9.70
C HIS A 349 -3.94 5.32 -9.73
N ALA A 350 -5.13 5.24 -9.12
CA ALA A 350 -5.91 4.01 -8.96
C ALA A 350 -6.07 3.13 -10.23
N VAL A 351 -6.14 3.72 -11.42
CA VAL A 351 -6.24 2.97 -12.70
C VAL A 351 -4.96 2.17 -12.97
N GLY A 352 -3.81 2.70 -12.58
CA GLY A 352 -2.51 2.05 -12.68
C GLY A 352 -2.38 0.81 -11.81
N THR A 353 -3.23 0.62 -10.80
CA THR A 353 -3.21 -0.57 -9.95
C THR A 353 -3.89 -1.77 -10.60
N MET A 354 -4.78 -1.54 -11.57
CA MET A 354 -5.59 -2.59 -12.21
C MET A 354 -4.78 -3.71 -12.86
N PRO A 355 -3.63 -3.46 -13.54
CA PRO A 355 -2.73 -4.50 -14.02
C PRO A 355 -2.24 -5.47 -12.93
N TYR A 356 -2.03 -5.02 -11.68
CA TYR A 356 -1.67 -5.92 -10.58
C TYR A 356 -2.89 -6.73 -10.09
N ILE A 357 -4.06 -6.10 -10.06
CA ILE A 357 -5.30 -6.69 -9.52
C ILE A 357 -5.88 -7.75 -10.45
N VAL A 358 -5.94 -7.51 -11.76
CA VAL A 358 -6.61 -8.40 -12.72
C VAL A 358 -6.04 -9.84 -12.66
N PRO A 359 -4.72 -10.08 -12.67
CA PRO A 359 -4.16 -11.43 -12.59
C PRO A 359 -4.45 -12.15 -11.27
N ILE A 360 -4.52 -11.41 -10.15
CA ILE A 360 -4.70 -12.01 -8.81
C ILE A 360 -6.17 -11.99 -8.34
N LEU A 361 -7.09 -11.48 -9.18
CA LEU A 361 -8.51 -11.36 -8.88
C LEU A 361 -9.16 -12.67 -8.37
N PRO A 362 -8.85 -13.87 -8.93
CA PRO A 362 -9.37 -15.12 -8.39
C PRO A 362 -8.99 -15.32 -6.92
N LYS A 363 -7.75 -14.98 -6.55
CA LYS A 363 -7.26 -15.11 -5.18
C LYS A 363 -7.92 -14.10 -4.24
N ILE A 364 -8.20 -12.88 -4.70
CA ILE A 364 -8.96 -11.89 -3.91
C ILE A 364 -10.35 -12.43 -3.56
N PHE A 365 -11.02 -13.10 -4.49
CA PHE A 365 -12.29 -13.78 -4.21
C PHE A 365 -12.11 -14.95 -3.23
N GLU A 366 -11.06 -15.76 -3.35
CA GLU A 366 -10.78 -16.79 -2.35
C GLU A 366 -10.61 -16.19 -0.94
N PHE A 367 -9.84 -15.11 -0.80
CA PHE A 367 -9.65 -14.41 0.48
C PHE A 367 -10.96 -13.86 1.06
N ARG A 368 -11.87 -13.39 0.20
CA ARG A 368 -13.20 -12.95 0.61
C ARG A 368 -14.05 -14.09 1.18
N GLU A 369 -13.87 -15.32 0.72
CA GLU A 369 -14.64 -16.50 1.14
C GLU A 369 -13.97 -17.27 2.29
N MET A 370 -12.86 -16.77 2.86
CA MET A 370 -12.15 -17.41 3.98
C MET A 370 -12.90 -17.29 5.32
N ASN A 371 -13.70 -18.30 5.66
CA ASN A 371 -14.60 -18.27 6.84
C ASN A 371 -13.89 -18.20 8.20
N ASP A 372 -12.60 -18.54 8.28
CA ASP A 372 -11.85 -18.59 9.53
C ASP A 372 -11.01 -17.33 9.80
N ASN A 373 -11.04 -16.33 8.91
CA ASN A 373 -10.40 -15.03 9.11
C ASN A 373 -11.31 -13.87 8.66
N THR A 374 -12.11 -13.36 9.61
CA THR A 374 -13.05 -12.25 9.37
C THR A 374 -12.36 -10.97 8.89
N SER A 375 -11.15 -10.67 9.37
CA SER A 375 -10.41 -9.46 8.97
C SER A 375 -10.00 -9.54 7.49
N MET A 376 -9.53 -10.72 7.06
CA MET A 376 -9.22 -10.98 5.64
C MET A 376 -10.47 -10.82 4.77
N GLN A 377 -11.61 -11.41 5.17
CA GLN A 377 -12.87 -11.28 4.42
C GLN A 377 -13.32 -9.81 4.27
N GLN A 378 -13.17 -9.02 5.34
CA GLN A 378 -13.51 -7.60 5.35
C GLN A 378 -12.59 -6.81 4.41
N ASN A 379 -11.28 -7.00 4.50
CA ASN A 379 -10.29 -6.30 3.67
C ASN A 379 -10.44 -6.66 2.19
N ALA A 380 -10.54 -7.96 1.86
CA ALA A 380 -10.76 -8.43 0.50
C ALA A 380 -12.10 -7.92 -0.07
N GLY A 381 -13.15 -7.90 0.75
CA GLY A 381 -14.45 -7.37 0.33
C GLY A 381 -14.44 -5.88 0.07
N ARG A 382 -13.73 -5.10 0.89
CA ARG A 382 -13.52 -3.68 0.66
C ARG A 382 -12.77 -3.46 -0.65
N LEU A 383 -11.69 -4.21 -0.89
CA LEU A 383 -10.93 -4.14 -2.14
C LEU A 383 -11.82 -4.44 -3.36
N LEU A 384 -12.61 -5.52 -3.32
CA LEU A 384 -13.57 -5.86 -4.38
C LEU A 384 -14.60 -4.75 -4.62
N ALA A 385 -15.13 -4.13 -3.58
CA ALA A 385 -16.06 -3.01 -3.72
C ALA A 385 -15.39 -1.81 -4.41
N MET A 386 -14.14 -1.49 -4.04
CA MET A 386 -13.37 -0.40 -4.63
C MET A 386 -13.05 -0.66 -6.10
N ILE A 387 -12.68 -1.89 -6.48
CA ILE A 387 -12.44 -2.27 -7.88
C ILE A 387 -13.63 -1.90 -8.78
N THR A 388 -14.87 -2.07 -8.30
CA THR A 388 -16.07 -1.74 -9.09
C THR A 388 -16.29 -0.24 -9.33
N SER A 389 -15.67 0.59 -8.50
CA SER A 389 -15.77 2.05 -8.56
C SER A 389 -14.69 2.69 -9.44
N ILE A 390 -13.66 1.93 -9.84
CA ILE A 390 -12.58 2.40 -10.70
C ILE A 390 -12.91 2.07 -12.15
N THR A 391 -12.71 3.06 -13.02
CA THR A 391 -12.79 2.87 -14.47
C THR A 391 -11.49 2.30 -15.00
N PRO A 392 -11.46 1.01 -15.41
CA PRO A 392 -10.24 0.45 -15.97
C PRO A 392 -9.88 1.17 -17.28
N ALA A 393 -8.58 1.23 -17.56
CA ALA A 393 -8.10 1.58 -18.89
C ALA A 393 -8.72 0.61 -19.91
N PHE A 394 -9.03 1.11 -21.10
CA PHE A 394 -9.77 0.34 -22.11
C PHE A 394 -9.13 -1.03 -22.40
N GLN A 395 -7.80 -1.08 -22.52
CA GLN A 395 -7.03 -2.31 -22.75
C GLN A 395 -7.14 -3.36 -21.63
N LEU A 396 -7.56 -2.96 -20.43
CA LEU A 396 -7.73 -3.87 -19.28
C LEU A 396 -9.16 -4.39 -19.17
N VAL A 397 -10.11 -3.85 -19.94
CA VAL A 397 -11.51 -4.28 -19.91
C VAL A 397 -11.63 -5.75 -20.32
N GLU A 398 -11.06 -6.14 -21.46
CA GLU A 398 -11.11 -7.52 -21.95
C GLU A 398 -10.41 -8.50 -20.98
N PRO A 399 -9.15 -8.29 -20.56
CA PRO A 399 -8.50 -9.14 -19.56
C PRO A 399 -9.27 -9.26 -18.23
N LEU A 400 -9.83 -8.15 -17.73
CA LEU A 400 -10.66 -8.16 -16.54
C LEU A 400 -11.92 -9.01 -16.76
N MET A 401 -12.56 -8.87 -17.92
CA MET A 401 -13.73 -9.64 -18.27
C MET A 401 -13.43 -11.13 -18.42
N GLU A 402 -12.36 -11.49 -19.12
CA GLU A 402 -11.89 -12.86 -19.23
C GLU A 402 -11.60 -13.48 -17.88
N GLN A 403 -10.94 -12.75 -16.96
CA GLN A 403 -10.69 -13.24 -15.61
C GLN A 403 -11.98 -13.45 -14.83
N LEU A 404 -12.91 -12.48 -14.86
CA LEU A 404 -14.23 -12.65 -14.23
C LEU A 404 -14.98 -13.85 -14.80
N ILE A 405 -14.89 -14.09 -16.11
CA ILE A 405 -15.48 -15.24 -16.79
C ILE A 405 -14.74 -16.56 -16.44
N SER A 406 -13.42 -16.54 -16.32
CA SER A 406 -12.61 -17.70 -15.94
C SER A 406 -12.85 -18.13 -14.50
N ILE A 407 -12.98 -17.16 -13.59
CA ILE A 407 -13.42 -17.40 -12.20
C ILE A 407 -14.79 -18.06 -12.20
N LEU A 408 -15.63 -17.74 -13.19
CA LEU A 408 -16.87 -18.44 -13.36
C LEU A 408 -16.62 -19.89 -13.89
N HIS A 409 -15.78 -20.08 -14.90
CA HIS A 409 -15.70 -21.35 -15.64
C HIS A 409 -14.72 -22.45 -15.13
N ASN A 410 -13.79 -22.21 -14.19
CA ASN A 410 -12.61 -23.06 -13.89
C ASN A 410 -12.84 -24.58 -13.65
N SER A 411 -12.78 -25.45 -14.66
CA SER A 411 -13.21 -26.87 -14.70
C SER A 411 -12.46 -27.94 -13.88
N GLU A 412 -11.25 -27.72 -13.35
CA GLU A 412 -10.46 -28.79 -12.69
C GLU A 412 -11.06 -29.32 -11.38
N CYS A 413 -11.83 -28.48 -10.68
CA CYS A 413 -12.53 -28.90 -9.48
C CYS A 413 -13.60 -29.97 -9.77
N LEU A 414 -14.19 -30.03 -10.98
CA LEU A 414 -15.26 -30.99 -11.28
C LEU A 414 -14.82 -32.43 -11.24
N ASP A 415 -13.60 -32.75 -11.69
CA ASP A 415 -13.11 -34.12 -11.71
C ASP A 415 -12.79 -34.62 -10.31
N VAL A 416 -12.21 -33.75 -9.46
CA VAL A 416 -11.97 -34.02 -8.05
C VAL A 416 -13.30 -34.15 -7.29
N ILE A 417 -14.24 -33.23 -7.51
CA ILE A 417 -15.58 -33.27 -6.90
C ILE A 417 -16.35 -34.52 -7.35
N SER A 418 -16.22 -34.91 -8.63
CA SER A 418 -16.86 -36.12 -9.16
C SER A 418 -16.28 -37.40 -8.53
N ALA A 419 -14.99 -37.42 -8.17
CA ALA A 419 -14.40 -38.50 -7.40
C ALA A 419 -14.92 -38.50 -5.95
N CYS A 420 -14.94 -37.34 -5.28
CA CYS A 420 -15.43 -37.20 -3.91
C CYS A 420 -16.93 -37.51 -3.75
N LEU A 421 -17.75 -37.30 -4.79
CA LEU A 421 -19.16 -37.72 -4.79
C LEU A 421 -19.33 -39.23 -4.68
N LYS A 422 -18.30 -40.01 -5.01
CA LYS A 422 -18.29 -41.48 -4.93
C LYS A 422 -17.46 -42.01 -3.76
N ASP A 423 -17.07 -41.14 -2.82
CA ASP A 423 -16.29 -41.53 -1.64
C ASP A 423 -17.07 -42.53 -0.77
N GLU A 424 -16.37 -43.39 -0.03
CA GLU A 424 -16.99 -44.36 0.88
C GLU A 424 -17.68 -43.66 2.07
N ASN A 425 -17.13 -42.53 2.53
CA ASN A 425 -17.67 -41.74 3.62
C ASN A 425 -18.82 -40.84 3.16
N GLN A 426 -19.95 -40.91 3.86
CA GLN A 426 -21.13 -40.10 3.56
C GLN A 426 -20.90 -38.60 3.69
N GLU A 427 -20.15 -38.16 4.70
CA GLU A 427 -19.89 -36.74 4.95
C GLU A 427 -19.08 -36.11 3.81
N VAL A 428 -18.13 -36.86 3.23
CA VAL A 428 -17.33 -36.43 2.08
C VAL A 428 -18.21 -36.27 0.84
N ARG A 429 -19.16 -37.19 0.61
CA ARG A 429 -20.11 -37.09 -0.51
C ARG A 429 -21.04 -35.89 -0.38
N GLU A 430 -21.58 -35.66 0.81
CA GLU A 430 -22.45 -34.50 1.08
C GLU A 430 -21.68 -33.19 0.90
N MET A 431 -20.44 -33.11 1.39
CA MET A 431 -19.57 -31.95 1.17
C MET A 431 -19.26 -31.75 -0.32
N ALA A 432 -18.93 -32.83 -1.04
CA ALA A 432 -18.69 -32.78 -2.48
C ALA A 432 -19.93 -32.32 -3.25
N SER A 433 -21.14 -32.68 -2.83
CA SER A 433 -22.39 -32.18 -3.40
C SER A 433 -22.55 -30.67 -3.22
N VAL A 434 -22.25 -30.16 -2.02
CA VAL A 434 -22.27 -28.72 -1.72
C VAL A 434 -21.21 -27.98 -2.55
N THR A 435 -20.02 -28.55 -2.69
CA THR A 435 -18.95 -28.01 -3.55
C THR A 435 -19.26 -28.13 -5.05
N LEU A 436 -19.95 -29.18 -5.50
CA LEU A 436 -20.42 -29.32 -6.88
C LEU A 436 -21.46 -28.26 -7.21
N SER A 437 -22.42 -28.04 -6.31
CA SER A 437 -23.37 -26.94 -6.44
C SER A 437 -22.60 -25.61 -6.50
N GLY A 438 -21.60 -25.47 -5.64
CA GLY A 438 -20.43 -24.57 -5.74
C GLY A 438 -20.04 -24.16 -7.14
N PHE A 439 -19.66 -25.19 -7.87
CA PHE A 439 -19.02 -25.16 -9.15
C PHE A 439 -19.98 -24.89 -10.31
N LEU A 440 -21.10 -25.60 -10.32
CA LEU A 440 -22.12 -25.52 -11.37
C LEU A 440 -22.78 -24.14 -11.42
N ARG A 441 -22.73 -23.36 -10.31
CA ARG A 441 -23.14 -21.94 -10.24
C ARG A 441 -22.44 -21.04 -11.25
N CYS A 442 -21.23 -21.42 -11.62
CA CYS A 442 -20.31 -20.58 -12.34
C CYS A 442 -20.02 -21.13 -13.76
N SER A 443 -20.44 -22.36 -14.05
CA SER A 443 -20.17 -23.06 -15.32
C SER A 443 -21.09 -22.65 -16.49
N GLN A 444 -20.63 -22.91 -17.73
CA GLN A 444 -21.44 -22.70 -18.94
C GLN A 444 -22.68 -23.62 -18.98
N ARG A 445 -23.79 -23.11 -19.54
CA ARG A 445 -25.08 -23.82 -19.67
C ARG A 445 -24.97 -25.19 -20.33
N SER A 446 -24.12 -25.31 -21.35
CA SER A 446 -23.85 -26.58 -22.05
C SER A 446 -23.33 -27.66 -21.09
N MET A 447 -22.40 -27.30 -20.21
CA MET A 447 -21.81 -28.20 -19.22
C MET A 447 -22.81 -28.62 -18.14
N VAL A 448 -23.63 -27.69 -17.65
CA VAL A 448 -24.69 -27.98 -16.67
C VAL A 448 -25.73 -28.96 -17.25
N LEU A 449 -26.13 -28.76 -18.51
CA LEU A 449 -27.05 -29.68 -19.19
C LEU A 449 -26.44 -31.07 -19.39
N VAL A 450 -25.16 -31.14 -19.79
CA VAL A 450 -24.45 -32.41 -19.94
C VAL A 450 -24.36 -33.18 -18.61
N LEU A 451 -24.07 -32.49 -17.51
CA LEU A 451 -23.99 -33.09 -16.18
C LEU A 451 -25.37 -33.48 -15.64
N LYS A 452 -26.40 -32.67 -15.88
CA LYS A 452 -27.79 -33.01 -15.58
C LYS A 452 -28.22 -34.28 -16.29
N ASP A 453 -28.03 -34.35 -17.60
CA ASP A 453 -28.40 -35.52 -18.38
C ASP A 453 -27.60 -36.75 -17.93
N ARG A 454 -26.34 -36.56 -17.51
CA ARG A 454 -25.54 -37.64 -16.91
C ARG A 454 -26.12 -38.13 -15.59
N PHE A 455 -26.35 -37.27 -14.60
CA PHE A 455 -26.84 -37.67 -13.28
C PHE A 455 -28.27 -38.24 -13.34
N VAL A 456 -29.15 -37.66 -14.15
CA VAL A 456 -30.52 -38.19 -14.36
C VAL A 456 -30.47 -39.57 -15.02
N ARG A 457 -29.61 -39.78 -16.04
CA ARG A 457 -29.41 -41.10 -16.64
C ARG A 457 -28.86 -42.10 -15.65
N ASP A 458 -27.89 -41.72 -14.82
CA ASP A 458 -27.31 -42.59 -13.79
C ASP A 458 -28.36 -42.98 -12.73
N MET A 459 -29.16 -42.03 -12.24
CA MET A 459 -30.28 -42.32 -11.31
C MET A 459 -31.31 -43.29 -11.90
N GLN A 460 -31.62 -43.17 -13.19
CA GLN A 460 -32.58 -44.06 -13.86
C GLN A 460 -31.99 -45.45 -14.16
N ARG A 461 -30.68 -45.52 -14.41
CA ARG A 461 -29.97 -46.76 -14.76
C ARG A 461 -29.62 -47.60 -13.54
N ILE A 462 -29.25 -46.98 -12.42
CA ILE A 462 -28.75 -47.69 -11.23
C ILE A 462 -29.93 -48.36 -10.51
N LYS A 463 -29.94 -49.70 -10.50
CA LYS A 463 -30.92 -50.49 -9.75
C LYS A 463 -30.26 -51.10 -8.53
N LEU A 464 -30.76 -50.72 -7.35
CA LEU A 464 -30.30 -51.31 -6.09
C LEU A 464 -30.59 -52.81 -6.06
N PRO A 465 -29.56 -53.67 -5.89
CA PRO A 465 -29.79 -55.09 -5.73
C PRO A 465 -30.43 -55.37 -4.36
N ARG A 466 -30.98 -56.57 -4.15
CA ARG A 466 -31.52 -56.94 -2.83
C ARG A 466 -30.42 -56.87 -1.78
N ARG A 467 -30.71 -56.23 -0.64
CA ARG A 467 -29.78 -56.03 0.49
C ARG A 467 -29.24 -57.34 1.05
N THR A 468 -30.07 -58.38 1.04
CA THR A 468 -29.72 -59.73 1.46
C THR A 468 -29.98 -60.70 0.31
N LEU A 469 -29.01 -61.59 0.05
CA LEU A 469 -29.17 -62.69 -0.90
C LEU A 469 -29.89 -63.88 -0.25
N SER A 470 -29.73 -64.01 1.07
CA SER A 470 -30.30 -65.05 1.94
C SER A 470 -30.35 -64.50 3.38
N PRO A 471 -31.14 -65.07 4.31
CA PRO A 471 -31.13 -64.65 5.71
C PRO A 471 -29.70 -64.66 6.28
N GLY A 472 -29.20 -63.50 6.74
CA GLY A 472 -27.85 -63.34 7.28
C GLY A 472 -26.71 -63.05 6.28
N VAL A 473 -26.94 -63.18 4.96
CA VAL A 473 -25.90 -62.92 3.93
C VAL A 473 -26.19 -61.60 3.22
N ILE A 474 -25.40 -60.57 3.56
CA ILE A 474 -25.45 -59.25 2.93
C ILE A 474 -24.88 -59.34 1.52
N ASN A 475 -25.57 -58.73 0.57
CA ASN A 475 -25.10 -58.67 -0.81
C ASN A 475 -23.87 -57.74 -0.90
N PRO A 476 -22.69 -58.24 -1.32
CA PRO A 476 -21.47 -57.43 -1.36
C PRO A 476 -21.57 -56.26 -2.34
N LYS A 477 -22.44 -56.34 -3.36
CA LYS A 477 -22.66 -55.27 -4.33
C LYS A 477 -23.63 -54.19 -3.85
N TYR A 478 -24.34 -54.41 -2.74
CA TYR A 478 -25.35 -53.47 -2.26
C TYR A 478 -24.73 -52.12 -1.87
N GLN A 479 -23.62 -52.14 -1.12
CA GLN A 479 -22.99 -50.92 -0.63
C GLN A 479 -22.36 -50.09 -1.76
N SER A 480 -21.62 -50.72 -2.67
CA SER A 480 -21.02 -50.02 -3.81
C SER A 480 -22.09 -49.40 -4.73
N THR A 481 -23.19 -50.13 -5.01
CA THR A 481 -24.29 -49.61 -5.84
C THR A 481 -25.09 -48.53 -5.10
N LEU A 482 -25.18 -48.58 -3.77
CA LEU A 482 -25.79 -47.52 -2.96
C LEU A 482 -24.97 -46.24 -2.99
N VAL A 483 -23.64 -46.33 -2.93
CA VAL A 483 -22.73 -45.17 -3.08
C VAL A 483 -22.88 -44.55 -4.47
N GLU A 484 -22.92 -45.35 -5.53
CA GLU A 484 -23.15 -44.85 -6.90
C GLU A 484 -24.49 -44.15 -7.06
N LEU A 485 -25.56 -44.73 -6.50
CA LEU A 485 -26.89 -44.11 -6.52
C LEU A 485 -26.91 -42.80 -5.73
N HIS A 486 -26.27 -42.78 -4.55
CA HIS A 486 -26.20 -41.60 -3.71
C HIS A 486 -25.39 -40.47 -4.39
N ALA A 487 -24.28 -40.80 -5.04
CA ALA A 487 -23.51 -39.86 -5.85
C ALA A 487 -24.36 -39.23 -6.96
N ALA A 488 -25.20 -40.04 -7.64
CA ALA A 488 -26.08 -39.56 -8.70
C ALA A 488 -27.20 -38.66 -8.18
N VAL A 489 -27.80 -39.01 -7.03
CA VAL A 489 -28.82 -38.19 -6.36
C VAL A 489 -28.24 -36.87 -5.87
N LEU A 490 -27.08 -36.89 -5.21
CA LEU A 490 -26.40 -35.69 -4.74
C LEU A 490 -25.96 -34.79 -5.90
N GLY A 491 -25.42 -35.37 -6.98
CA GLY A 491 -25.11 -34.64 -8.21
C GLY A 491 -26.32 -33.99 -8.86
N ALA A 492 -27.48 -34.65 -8.83
CA ALA A 492 -28.75 -34.08 -9.30
C ALA A 492 -29.27 -32.94 -8.41
N VAL A 493 -29.15 -33.09 -7.08
CA VAL A 493 -29.50 -32.04 -6.11
C VAL A 493 -28.58 -30.83 -6.24
N ALA A 494 -27.30 -31.04 -6.53
CA ALA A 494 -26.34 -29.96 -6.75
C ALA A 494 -26.67 -29.07 -7.97
N ILE A 495 -27.47 -29.57 -8.93
CA ILE A 495 -27.90 -28.83 -10.13
C ILE A 495 -28.99 -27.81 -9.82
N GLU A 496 -29.70 -27.91 -8.69
CA GLU A 496 -30.52 -26.83 -8.16
C GLU A 496 -29.59 -25.83 -7.45
N PRO A 497 -29.14 -24.75 -8.12
CA PRO A 497 -28.01 -23.99 -7.61
C PRO A 497 -28.48 -23.11 -6.46
N MET A 498 -27.73 -23.09 -5.36
CA MET A 498 -27.69 -21.88 -4.54
C MET A 498 -27.14 -20.70 -5.38
N PRO A 499 -27.42 -19.45 -5.04
CA PRO A 499 -27.06 -18.30 -5.87
C PRO A 499 -25.52 -18.17 -6.02
N ILE A 500 -25.00 -17.67 -7.17
CA ILE A 500 -23.61 -17.15 -7.32
C ILE A 500 -23.20 -16.37 -6.06
N SER A 501 -21.94 -16.35 -5.63
CA SER A 501 -21.60 -15.60 -4.42
C SER A 501 -22.11 -14.16 -4.56
N ALA A 502 -22.81 -13.66 -3.54
CA ALA A 502 -23.40 -12.33 -3.59
C ALA A 502 -22.33 -11.28 -3.92
N SER A 503 -21.08 -11.56 -3.53
CA SER A 503 -19.89 -10.78 -3.86
C SER A 503 -19.57 -10.74 -5.35
N ILE A 504 -19.48 -11.88 -6.06
CA ILE A 504 -19.21 -11.89 -7.52
C ILE A 504 -20.35 -11.19 -8.28
N ARG A 505 -21.61 -11.49 -7.94
CA ARG A 505 -22.77 -10.82 -8.57
C ARG A 505 -22.77 -9.33 -8.34
N SER A 506 -22.55 -8.91 -7.09
CA SER A 506 -22.49 -7.50 -6.73
C SER A 506 -21.35 -6.81 -7.47
N CYS A 507 -20.20 -7.47 -7.64
CA CYS A 507 -19.07 -6.93 -8.37
C CYS A 507 -19.41 -6.69 -9.85
N ILE A 508 -19.95 -7.70 -10.54
CA ILE A 508 -20.35 -7.61 -11.95
C ILE A 508 -21.50 -6.60 -12.13
N ALA A 509 -22.49 -6.60 -11.24
CA ALA A 509 -23.62 -5.67 -11.29
C ALA A 509 -23.17 -4.22 -11.11
N SER A 510 -22.28 -3.96 -10.15
CA SER A 510 -21.69 -2.63 -9.94
C SER A 510 -20.85 -2.23 -11.14
N PHE A 511 -19.98 -3.11 -11.64
CA PHE A 511 -19.16 -2.84 -12.82
C PHE A 511 -20.00 -2.45 -14.04
N LYS A 512 -21.04 -3.21 -14.37
CA LYS A 512 -21.93 -2.89 -15.49
C LYS A 512 -22.64 -1.55 -15.34
N ARG A 513 -23.04 -1.21 -14.11
CA ARG A 513 -23.70 0.07 -13.80
C ARG A 513 -22.74 1.24 -13.98
N THR A 514 -21.47 1.08 -13.57
CA THR A 514 -20.47 2.16 -13.61
C THR A 514 -19.77 2.27 -14.97
N HIS A 515 -19.86 1.25 -15.84
CA HIS A 515 -19.07 1.13 -17.08
C HIS A 515 -19.89 0.88 -18.35
N GLU A 516 -21.15 1.34 -18.40
CA GLU A 516 -22.09 1.14 -19.52
C GLU A 516 -21.50 1.46 -20.91
N LYS A 517 -20.71 2.55 -21.00
CA LYS A 517 -20.05 3.01 -22.24
C LYS A 517 -19.09 2.01 -22.91
N TYR A 518 -18.63 0.98 -22.19
CA TYR A 518 -17.71 -0.02 -22.75
C TYR A 518 -18.41 -1.27 -23.30
N GLN A 519 -19.73 -1.40 -23.12
CA GLN A 519 -20.50 -2.56 -23.59
C GLN A 519 -20.49 -2.69 -25.12
N GLU A 520 -20.50 -1.57 -25.86
CA GLU A 520 -20.52 -1.56 -27.33
C GLU A 520 -19.25 -2.16 -27.98
N ARG A 521 -18.18 -2.32 -27.20
CA ARG A 521 -16.89 -2.88 -27.67
C ARG A 521 -16.60 -4.27 -27.11
N MET A 522 -17.54 -4.86 -26.35
CA MET A 522 -17.45 -6.24 -25.89
C MET A 522 -18.05 -7.18 -26.95
N THR A 523 -17.54 -8.41 -27.01
CA THR A 523 -18.15 -9.46 -27.86
C THR A 523 -19.53 -9.86 -27.33
N GLU A 524 -20.41 -10.34 -28.21
CA GLU A 524 -21.74 -10.84 -27.81
C GLU A 524 -21.65 -11.95 -26.75
N ASP A 525 -20.64 -12.81 -26.86
CA ASP A 525 -20.37 -13.89 -25.91
C ASP A 525 -20.00 -13.35 -24.51
N GLN A 526 -19.13 -12.34 -24.43
CA GLN A 526 -18.75 -11.70 -23.16
C GLN A 526 -19.97 -11.04 -22.50
N ILE A 527 -20.81 -10.34 -23.27
CA ILE A 527 -22.04 -9.69 -22.78
C ILE A 527 -23.03 -10.74 -22.27
N ALA A 528 -23.20 -11.84 -22.99
CA ALA A 528 -24.08 -12.94 -22.61
C ALA A 528 -23.64 -13.58 -21.28
N SER A 529 -22.34 -13.86 -21.11
CA SER A 529 -21.77 -14.40 -19.87
C SER A 529 -21.95 -13.46 -18.68
N MET A 530 -21.76 -12.14 -18.88
CA MET A 530 -22.00 -11.14 -17.82
C MET A 530 -23.46 -11.06 -17.38
N ASN A 531 -24.38 -11.01 -18.35
CA ASN A 531 -25.81 -10.95 -18.08
C ASN A 531 -26.28 -12.18 -17.30
N TYR A 532 -25.78 -13.34 -17.70
CA TYR A 532 -26.03 -14.60 -17.01
C TYR A 532 -25.51 -14.54 -15.55
N ALA A 533 -24.27 -14.11 -15.35
CA ALA A 533 -23.67 -14.01 -14.02
C ALA A 533 -24.37 -12.98 -13.11
N GLN A 534 -24.80 -11.83 -13.65
CA GLN A 534 -25.51 -10.79 -12.91
C GLN A 534 -26.90 -11.23 -12.48
N ALA A 535 -27.65 -11.91 -13.36
CA ALA A 535 -29.04 -12.27 -13.11
C ALA A 535 -29.19 -13.21 -11.91
N GLY A 536 -28.15 -13.97 -11.56
CA GLY A 536 -28.17 -14.85 -10.39
C GLY A 536 -29.29 -15.89 -10.44
N ASN A 537 -29.85 -16.12 -11.62
CA ASN A 537 -31.02 -16.97 -11.79
C ASN A 537 -30.62 -18.42 -11.58
N SER A 538 -31.26 -19.07 -10.60
CA SER A 538 -31.44 -20.51 -10.62
C SER A 538 -32.13 -20.89 -11.93
N TYR A 539 -31.73 -22.00 -12.54
CA TYR A 539 -32.23 -22.50 -13.83
C TYR A 539 -33.75 -22.81 -13.85
N SER A 540 -34.52 -22.48 -12.81
CA SER A 540 -35.88 -22.99 -12.56
C SER A 540 -37.06 -22.06 -12.87
N THR A 541 -36.90 -20.87 -13.47
CA THR A 541 -38.07 -20.06 -13.88
C THR A 541 -38.65 -20.39 -15.26
N HIS A 542 -38.12 -21.40 -15.97
CA HIS A 542 -38.66 -21.80 -17.28
C HIS A 542 -39.24 -23.23 -17.39
N PHE A 543 -39.29 -24.02 -16.32
CA PHE A 543 -39.56 -25.46 -16.47
C PHE A 543 -40.62 -26.08 -15.54
N ILE A 544 -41.40 -25.29 -14.81
CA ILE A 544 -42.52 -25.80 -13.99
C ILE A 544 -43.86 -25.86 -14.77
N THR A 545 -43.92 -25.40 -16.02
CA THR A 545 -45.19 -25.36 -16.80
C THR A 545 -45.35 -26.38 -17.92
N THR A 546 -44.53 -27.43 -17.96
CA THR A 546 -44.80 -28.60 -18.82
C THR A 546 -44.30 -29.88 -18.15
N SER A 547 -45.16 -30.50 -17.36
CA SER A 547 -45.12 -31.92 -16.99
C SER A 547 -46.49 -32.50 -17.32
#